data_AF-A0A949Z756-F1
#
_entry.id   AF-A0A949Z756-F1
#
_cell.length_a   1.000
_cell.length_b   1.000
_cell.length_c   1.000
_cell.angle_alpha   90.00
_cell.angle_beta   90.00
_cell.angle_gamma   90.00
#
_symmetry.space_group_name_H-M   'P 1'
#
loop_
_entity.id
_entity.type
_entity.pdbx_description
1 polymer ?
#
loop_
_entity_poly.entity_id
_entity_poly.type
_entity_poly.pdbx_seq_one_letter_code
_entity_poly.pdbx_strand_id
1 'polypeptide(L)'
;MPSPDIYVQITVTPHDRESERPSDSPQTVIVEVPGTRIERYRKQSPYAGEASDEQLAEYLAGEIGPHALARAGFRSGRWCIDSVALPQHPKLIEARQSDLSYDSMKAWLPTRQSFV
;
A
#
# COMPACT_ATOMS: atom_id res chain seq x y z
N MET A 1 -2.98 20.27 -14.03
CA MET A 1 -3.58 20.09 -12.69
C MET A 1 -2.65 19.20 -11.91
N PRO A 2 -2.50 19.38 -10.59
CA PRO A 2 -1.75 18.42 -9.79
C PRO A 2 -2.41 17.05 -9.91
N SER A 3 -1.62 15.98 -9.98
CA SER A 3 -2.16 14.62 -9.87
C SER A 3 -3.01 14.52 -8.59
N PRO A 4 -4.16 13.85 -8.62
CA PRO A 4 -4.92 13.57 -7.41
C PRO A 4 -4.12 12.64 -6.49
N ASP A 5 -4.45 12.66 -5.20
CA ASP A 5 -3.93 11.65 -4.27
C ASP A 5 -4.56 10.29 -4.62
N ILE A 6 -3.73 9.25 -4.68
CA ILE A 6 -4.15 7.89 -5.02
C ILE A 6 -4.03 7.01 -3.79
N TYR A 7 -5.09 6.27 -3.51
CA TYR A 7 -5.10 5.29 -2.43
C TYR A 7 -4.74 3.93 -3.00
N VAL A 8 -3.75 3.27 -2.42
CA VAL A 8 -3.32 1.94 -2.82
C VAL A 8 -3.63 0.97 -1.69
N GLN A 9 -4.35 -0.09 -2.02
CA GLN A 9 -4.49 -1.23 -1.14
C GLN A 9 -3.31 -2.17 -1.34
N ILE A 10 -2.57 -2.44 -0.28
CA ILE A 10 -1.52 -3.45 -0.27
C ILE A 10 -1.99 -4.60 0.58
N THR A 11 -2.08 -5.77 -0.03
CA THR A 11 -2.41 -7.02 0.63
C THR A 11 -1.13 -7.84 0.73
N VAL A 12 -0.82 -8.31 1.94
CA VAL A 12 0.30 -9.22 2.19
C VAL A 12 -0.26 -10.52 2.71
N THR A 13 0.03 -11.57 1.96
CA THR A 13 -0.37 -12.92 2.28
C THR A 13 0.86 -13.67 2.74
N PRO A 14 1.02 -13.93 4.05
CA PRO A 14 2.14 -14.69 4.53
C PRO A 14 2.00 -16.14 4.09
N HIS A 15 3.09 -16.76 3.65
CA HIS A 15 3.11 -18.19 3.38
C HIS A 15 3.35 -18.94 4.68
N ASP A 16 2.55 -19.97 4.91
CA ASP A 16 2.77 -20.91 5.98
C ASP A 16 4.14 -21.58 5.81
N ARG A 17 4.91 -21.65 6.91
CA ARG A 17 6.31 -22.06 6.88
C ARG A 17 6.47 -23.55 6.57
N GLU A 18 5.45 -24.37 6.86
CA GLU A 18 5.50 -25.82 6.70
C GLU A 18 4.92 -26.29 5.36
N SER A 19 3.87 -25.61 4.87
CA SER A 19 3.15 -26.01 3.65
C SER A 19 3.47 -25.17 2.42
N GLU A 20 4.22 -24.06 2.57
CA GLU A 20 4.44 -23.02 1.56
C GLU A 20 3.15 -22.41 0.97
N ARG A 21 1.99 -22.74 1.54
CA ARG A 21 0.69 -22.26 1.08
C ARG A 21 0.44 -20.84 1.58
N PRO A 22 -0.25 -20.00 0.81
CA PRO A 22 -0.72 -18.71 1.30
C PRO A 22 -1.61 -18.92 2.53
N SER A 23 -1.38 -18.13 3.58
CA SER A 23 -2.20 -18.11 4.78
C SER A 23 -3.60 -17.59 4.46
N ASP A 24 -4.61 -18.18 5.10
CA ASP A 24 -6.02 -17.73 5.02
C ASP A 24 -6.28 -16.39 5.74
N SER A 25 -5.25 -15.78 6.34
CA SER A 25 -5.36 -14.50 7.07
C SER A 25 -4.50 -13.41 6.42
N PRO A 26 -4.78 -13.03 5.16
CA PRO A 26 -4.07 -11.96 4.48
C PRO A 26 -4.25 -10.65 5.24
N GLN A 27 -3.19 -9.87 5.34
CA GLN A 27 -3.21 -8.56 5.97
C GLN A 27 -3.28 -7.49 4.92
N THR A 28 -4.03 -6.44 5.19
CA THR A 28 -4.18 -5.33 4.27
C THR A 28 -3.65 -4.07 4.92
N VAL A 29 -3.06 -3.18 4.14
CA VAL A 29 -2.75 -1.82 4.53
C VAL A 29 -3.20 -0.91 3.39
N ILE A 30 -3.80 0.23 3.73
CA ILE A 30 -4.08 1.27 2.72
C ILE A 30 -2.98 2.31 2.80
N VAL A 31 -2.50 2.76 1.64
CA VAL A 31 -1.50 3.81 1.51
C VAL A 31 -2.07 4.96 0.70
N GLU A 32 -2.05 6.17 1.24
CA GLU A 32 -2.28 7.41 0.48
C GLU A 32 -0.95 7.83 -0.12
N VAL A 33 -0.89 7.82 -1.45
CA VAL A 33 0.23 8.33 -2.22
C VAL A 33 -0.14 9.72 -2.71
N PRO A 34 0.50 10.79 -2.21
CA PRO A 34 0.18 12.13 -2.64
C PRO A 34 0.48 12.33 -4.12
N GLY A 35 -0.39 13.01 -4.86
CA GLY A 35 -0.15 13.26 -6.29
C GLY A 35 1.15 14.05 -6.55
N THR A 36 1.51 14.93 -5.62
CA THR A 36 2.81 15.64 -5.65
C THR A 36 4.02 14.69 -5.60
N ARG A 37 3.88 13.53 -4.95
CA ARG A 37 4.93 12.49 -4.88
C ARG A 37 5.04 11.71 -6.19
N ILE A 38 3.91 11.44 -6.83
CA ILE A 38 3.83 10.80 -8.15
C ILE A 38 4.51 11.69 -9.21
N GLU A 39 4.15 12.98 -9.24
CA GLU A 39 4.77 13.94 -10.16
C GLU A 39 6.28 14.09 -9.94
N ARG A 40 6.69 14.15 -8.67
CA ARG A 40 8.11 14.21 -8.30
C ARG A 40 8.84 12.97 -8.81
N TYR A 41 8.28 11.78 -8.60
CA TYR A 41 8.86 10.53 -9.08
C TYR A 41 8.97 10.52 -10.61
N ARG A 42 7.92 10.93 -11.30
CA ARG A 42 7.89 10.99 -12.77
C ARG A 42 8.99 11.88 -13.35
N LYS A 43 9.30 13.00 -12.70
CA LYS A 43 10.39 13.91 -13.11
C LYS A 43 11.78 13.36 -12.82
N GLN A 44 11.92 12.54 -11.79
CA GLN A 44 13.21 12.04 -11.31
C GLN A 44 13.59 10.67 -11.89
N SER A 45 12.59 9.85 -12.24
CA SER A 45 12.81 8.48 -12.68
C SER A 45 12.70 8.35 -14.21
N PRO A 46 13.76 7.88 -14.89
CA PRO A 46 13.71 7.64 -16.33
C PRO A 46 12.75 6.51 -16.73
N TYR A 47 12.29 5.70 -15.77
CA TYR A 47 11.38 4.57 -15.99
C TYR A 47 9.89 4.93 -15.84
N ALA A 48 9.58 6.17 -15.48
CA ALA A 48 8.21 6.62 -15.20
C ALA A 48 7.47 7.21 -16.41
N GLY A 49 8.12 7.25 -17.58
CA GLY A 49 7.64 7.98 -18.76
C GLY A 49 6.30 7.50 -19.33
N GLU A 50 6.04 6.19 -19.25
CA GLU A 50 4.81 5.58 -19.81
C GLU A 50 3.86 5.03 -18.75
N ALA A 51 4.27 5.02 -17.47
CA ALA A 51 3.47 4.47 -16.39
C ALA A 51 2.32 5.43 -16.01
N SER A 52 1.13 4.87 -15.82
CA SER A 52 -0.03 5.62 -15.32
C SER A 52 0.21 6.11 -13.89
N ASP A 53 -0.55 7.11 -13.44
CA ASP A 53 -0.44 7.61 -12.06
C ASP A 53 -0.73 6.48 -11.05
N GLU A 54 -1.66 5.58 -11.37
CA GLU A 54 -2.00 4.39 -10.57
C GLU A 54 -0.83 3.41 -10.47
N GLN A 55 -0.18 3.09 -11.60
CA GLN A 55 0.97 2.19 -11.62
C GLN A 55 2.15 2.76 -10.83
N LEU A 56 2.36 4.07 -10.93
CA LEU A 56 3.37 4.78 -10.14
C LEU A 56 3.00 4.80 -8.66
N ALA A 57 1.73 4.98 -8.32
CA ALA A 57 1.25 4.93 -6.95
C ALA A 57 1.44 3.54 -6.34
N GLU A 58 1.08 2.47 -7.07
CA GLU A 58 1.29 1.08 -6.63
C GLU A 58 2.77 0.80 -6.35
N TYR A 59 3.65 1.21 -7.27
CA TYR A 59 5.10 1.08 -7.09
C TYR A 59 5.60 1.81 -5.84
N LEU A 60 5.23 3.08 -5.67
CA LEU A 60 5.63 3.89 -4.52
C LEU A 60 5.07 3.35 -3.20
N ALA A 61 3.82 2.89 -3.21
CA ALA A 61 3.19 2.29 -2.05
C ALA A 61 3.87 0.97 -1.66
N GLY A 62 4.40 0.22 -2.63
CA GLY A 62 5.21 -0.98 -2.41
C GLY A 62 6.42 -0.76 -1.50
N GLU A 63 6.96 0.47 -1.42
CA GLU A 63 8.07 0.81 -0.53
C GLU A 63 7.64 0.98 0.93
N ILE A 64 6.40 1.36 1.22
CA ILE A 64 5.92 1.67 2.59
C ILE A 64 5.01 0.56 3.16
N GLY A 65 4.23 -0.12 2.32
CA GLY A 65 3.26 -1.13 2.75
C GLY A 65 3.85 -2.25 3.59
N PRO A 66 4.94 -2.91 3.14
CA PRO A 66 5.59 -3.97 3.92
C PRO A 66 6.15 -3.48 5.26
N HIS A 67 6.65 -2.25 5.34
CA HIS A 67 7.13 -1.66 6.60
C HIS A 67 5.99 -1.42 7.58
N ALA A 68 4.81 -1.02 7.08
CA ALA A 68 3.62 -0.87 7.90
C ALA A 68 3.14 -2.17 8.50
N LEU A 69 3.20 -3.24 7.72
CA LEU A 69 2.83 -4.57 8.18
C LEU A 69 3.87 -5.16 9.15
N ALA A 70 5.17 -4.97 8.90
CA ALA A 70 6.22 -5.37 9.83
C ALA A 70 6.11 -4.68 11.20
N ARG A 71 5.66 -3.41 11.21
CA ARG A 71 5.39 -2.65 12.44
C ARG A 71 4.15 -3.15 13.19
N ALA A 72 3.17 -3.68 12.47
CA ALA A 72 1.99 -4.35 13.02
C ALA A 72 2.28 -5.74 13.62
N GLY A 73 3.52 -6.23 13.54
CA GLY A 73 3.94 -7.50 14.14
C GLY A 73 4.14 -8.65 13.13
N PHE A 74 3.92 -8.42 11.84
CA PHE A 74 4.07 -9.45 10.80
C PHE A 74 5.53 -9.48 10.31
N ARG A 75 6.40 -10.16 11.07
CA ARG A 75 7.87 -10.07 10.89
C ARG A 75 8.59 -11.31 10.34
N SER A 76 7.91 -12.43 10.09
CA SER A 76 8.61 -13.65 9.65
C SER A 76 7.86 -14.46 8.58
N GLY A 77 8.56 -14.89 7.52
CA GLY A 77 8.08 -15.83 6.50
C GLY A 77 8.42 -15.42 5.06
N ARG A 78 8.17 -16.32 4.10
CA ARG A 78 7.96 -15.90 2.70
C ARG A 78 6.59 -15.24 2.63
N TRP A 79 6.45 -14.16 1.88
CA TRP A 79 5.17 -13.47 1.73
C TRP A 79 4.93 -13.15 0.26
N CYS A 80 3.67 -13.14 -0.14
CA CYS A 80 3.22 -12.52 -1.40
C CYS A 80 2.67 -11.13 -1.09
N ILE A 81 3.00 -10.17 -1.94
CA ILE A 81 2.55 -8.78 -1.82
C ILE A 81 1.78 -8.46 -3.10
N ASP A 82 0.52 -8.12 -2.95
CA ASP A 82 -0.34 -7.63 -4.02
C ASP A 82 -0.67 -6.16 -3.74
N SER A 83 -0.59 -5.31 -4.76
CA SER A 83 -0.92 -3.88 -4.66
C SER A 83 -1.94 -3.51 -5.72
N VAL A 84 -2.97 -2.76 -5.33
CA VAL A 84 -4.02 -2.30 -6.25
C VAL A 84 -4.37 -0.85 -5.93
N ALA A 85 -4.26 0.03 -6.91
CA ALA A 85 -4.78 1.39 -6.83
C ALA A 85 -6.31 1.38 -6.77
N LEU A 86 -6.86 2.13 -5.82
CA LEU A 86 -8.29 2.23 -5.59
C LEU A 86 -8.87 3.46 -6.30
N PRO A 87 -10.04 3.32 -6.95
CA PRO A 87 -10.65 4.42 -7.70
C PRO A 87 -11.19 5.54 -6.81
N GLN A 88 -11.36 5.30 -5.49
CA GLN A 88 -11.91 6.25 -4.53
C GLN A 88 -11.30 6.06 -3.14
N HIS A 89 -11.36 7.10 -2.31
CA HIS A 89 -10.98 7.04 -0.90
C HIS A 89 -11.79 5.98 -0.15
N PRO A 90 -11.15 4.99 0.48
CA PRO A 90 -11.86 3.98 1.26
C PRO A 90 -12.54 4.60 2.48
N LYS A 91 -13.87 4.48 2.55
CA LYS A 91 -14.70 5.00 3.67
C LYS A 91 -14.25 4.51 5.05
N LEU A 92 -13.52 3.40 5.12
CA LEU A 92 -13.01 2.80 6.36
C LEU A 92 -11.78 3.52 6.95
N ILE A 93 -11.17 4.47 6.23
CA ILE A 93 -9.96 5.20 6.65
C ILE A 93 -10.28 6.40 7.57
N GLU A 94 -11.54 6.83 7.62
CA GLU A 94 -11.93 8.12 8.23
C GLU A 94 -11.68 8.25 9.74
N ALA A 95 -11.23 7.21 10.45
CA ALA A 95 -11.15 7.23 11.92
C ALA A 95 -9.78 6.95 12.55
N ARG A 96 -8.70 6.71 11.78
CA ARG A 96 -7.37 6.46 12.38
C ARG A 96 -6.32 7.41 11.81
N GLN A 97 -5.77 8.24 12.67
CA GLN A 97 -4.55 9.00 12.40
C GLN A 97 -3.47 7.99 11.96
N SER A 98 -2.84 8.23 10.81
CA SER A 98 -1.95 7.28 10.13
C SER A 98 -1.03 6.53 11.10
N ASP A 99 -1.03 5.19 11.03
CA ASP A 99 -0.15 4.37 11.87
C ASP A 99 1.33 4.63 11.53
N LEU A 100 1.59 5.06 10.29
CA LEU A 100 2.88 5.43 9.75
C LEU A 100 2.80 6.54 8.71
N SER A 101 3.80 7.42 8.74
CA SER A 101 4.09 8.39 7.69
C SER A 101 5.51 8.19 7.17
N TYR A 102 5.70 8.10 5.86
CA TYR A 102 7.02 8.04 5.22
C TYR A 102 6.98 8.82 3.90
N ASP A 103 7.91 9.77 3.73
CA ASP A 103 8.01 10.61 2.53
C ASP A 103 6.67 11.22 2.07
N SER A 104 5.92 11.76 3.02
CA SER A 104 4.56 12.31 2.85
C SER A 104 3.46 11.31 2.49
N MET A 105 3.78 10.03 2.27
CA MET A 105 2.80 8.96 2.18
C MET A 105 2.30 8.59 3.58
N LYS A 106 1.02 8.25 3.67
CA LYS A 106 0.38 7.81 4.92
C LYS A 106 -0.11 6.38 4.75
N ALA A 107 0.10 5.56 5.76
CA ALA A 107 -0.37 4.17 5.76
C ALA A 107 -1.31 3.91 6.94
N TRP A 108 -2.34 3.10 6.70
CA TRP A 108 -3.36 2.70 7.69
C TRP A 108 -3.56 1.19 7.70
N LEU A 109 -3.55 0.62 8.90
CA LEU A 109 -3.94 -0.77 9.13
C LEU A 109 -5.46 -0.82 9.41
N PRO A 110 -6.28 -1.37 8.49
CA PRO A 110 -7.71 -1.49 8.69
C PRO A 110 -7.98 -2.46 9.85
N THR A 111 -8.66 -1.99 10.91
CA THR A 111 -8.82 -2.81 12.12
C THR A 111 -9.81 -3.96 12.06
N ARG A 112 -10.62 -4.06 11.01
CA ARG A 112 -11.50 -5.20 10.77
C ARG A 112 -11.74 -5.33 9.27
N GLN A 113 -11.27 -6.42 8.69
CA GLN A 113 -11.73 -6.89 7.39
C GLN A 113 -13.17 -7.39 7.54
N SER A 114 -14.15 -6.50 7.44
CA SER A 114 -15.50 -6.89 7.04
C SER A 114 -15.63 -6.54 5.57
N PHE A 115 -15.11 -7.42 4.72
CA PHE A 115 -15.50 -7.43 3.31
C PHE A 115 -16.92 -8.00 3.27
N VAL A 116 -17.89 -7.16 2.93
CA VAL A 116 -19.24 -7.58 2.55
C VAL A 116 -19.30 -7.57 1.03
#